data_AF-A0A699KXT5-F1
#
_entry.id   AF-A0A699KXT5-F1
#
_cell.length_a   1.000
_cell.length_b   1.000
_cell.length_c   1.000
_cell.angle_alpha   90.00
_cell.angle_beta   90.00
_cell.angle_gamma   90.00
#
_symmetry.space_group_name_H-M   'P 1'
#
loop_
_entity.id
_entity.type
_entity.pdbx_description
1 polymer ?
#
loop_
_entity_poly.entity_id
_entity_poly.type
_entity_poly.pdbx_seq_one_letter_code
_entity_poly.pdbx_strand_id
1 'polypeptide(L)' 'MVHFRSLDRPKEDDFCLELSKLHTYDDVVERVAHKLNLDDPSKIRLTPHNCYSQQPKPNPIKYRAKHLPDMLAHYDQ' A
#
# COMPACT_ATOMS: atom_id res chain seq x y z
N MET A 1 0.75 -5.13 -11.73
CA MET A 1 1.05 -5.84 -10.48
C MET A 1 1.64 -4.84 -9.47
N VAL A 2 1.21 -4.89 -8.21
CA VAL A 2 1.70 -4.03 -7.12
C VAL A 2 2.30 -4.94 -6.03
N HIS A 3 3.50 -4.59 -5.55
CA HIS A 3 4.21 -5.33 -4.52
C HIS A 3 3.93 -4.73 -3.14
N PHE A 4 3.62 -5.58 -2.18
CA PHE A 4 3.39 -5.21 -0.79
C PHE A 4 4.52 -5.77 0.07
N ARG A 5 5.01 -4.93 1.00
CA ARG A 5 6.08 -5.26 1.92
C ARG A 5 5.64 -4.97 3.34
N SER A 6 5.93 -5.87 4.26
CA SER A 6 5.77 -5.58 5.68
C SER A 6 6.76 -4.51 6.14
N LEU A 7 6.36 -3.67 7.09
CA LEU A 7 7.26 -2.69 7.72
C LEU A 7 8.41 -3.36 8.47
N ASP A 8 8.24 -4.60 8.94
CA ASP A 8 9.30 -5.39 9.59
C ASP A 8 10.38 -5.83 8.61
N ARG A 9 10.02 -5.97 7.31
CA ARG A 9 10.88 -6.48 6.24
C ARG A 9 10.75 -5.62 4.97
N PRO A 10 11.17 -4.33 5.00
CA PRO A 10 10.88 -3.36 3.94
C PRO A 10 11.64 -3.60 2.62
N LYS A 11 12.64 -4.49 2.63
CA LYS A 11 13.45 -4.86 1.45
C LYS A 11 12.97 -6.14 0.78
N GLU A 12 11.99 -6.82 1.37
CA GLU A 12 11.47 -8.09 0.88
C GLU A 12 10.03 -7.92 0.43
N ASP A 13 9.71 -8.42 -0.76
CA ASP A 13 8.34 -8.50 -1.23
C ASP A 13 7.63 -9.63 -0.48
N ASP A 14 6.58 -9.30 0.25
CA ASP A 14 5.80 -10.28 1.02
C ASP A 14 4.80 -10.98 0.08
N PHE A 15 4.09 -10.18 -0.72
CA PHE A 15 3.22 -10.67 -1.79
C PHE A 15 2.95 -9.58 -2.83
N CYS A 16 2.33 -9.97 -3.94
CA CYS A 16 1.87 -9.06 -4.96
C CYS A 16 0.37 -9.21 -5.23
N LEU A 17 -0.26 -8.13 -5.67
CA LEU A 17 -1.66 -8.12 -6.11
C LEU A 17 -1.80 -7.47 -7.48
N GLU A 18 -2.74 -7.97 -8.28
CA GLU A 18 -3.24 -7.28 -9.45
C GLU A 18 -4.34 -6.30 -9.06
N LEU A 19 -4.07 -5.02 -9.30
CA LEU A 19 -4.93 -3.90 -8.91
C LEU A 19 -5.17 -2.99 -10.11
N SER A 20 -6.38 -2.46 -10.20
CA SER A 20 -6.78 -1.45 -11.19
C SER A 20 -6.27 -0.08 -10.78
N LYS A 21 -5.94 0.77 -11.76
CA LYS A 21 -5.63 2.18 -11.54
C LYS A 21 -6.81 2.97 -10.95
N LEU A 22 -8.03 2.47 -11.11
CA LEU A 22 -9.24 3.10 -10.58
C LEU A 22 -9.47 2.79 -9.10
N HIS A 23 -8.80 1.77 -8.55
CA HIS A 23 -8.97 1.39 -7.15
C HIS A 23 -8.60 2.55 -6.22
N THR A 24 -9.50 2.80 -5.27
CA THR A 24 -9.32 3.73 -4.17
C THR A 24 -8.54 3.09 -3.04
N TYR A 25 -8.21 3.87 -2.01
CA TYR A 25 -7.55 3.36 -0.81
C TYR A 25 -8.32 2.19 -0.19
N ASP A 26 -9.64 2.30 -0.11
CA ASP A 26 -10.50 1.31 0.53
C ASP A 26 -10.53 0.01 -0.29
N ASP A 27 -10.64 0.10 -1.63
CA ASP A 27 -10.58 -1.07 -2.51
C ASP A 27 -9.24 -1.82 -2.40
N VAL A 28 -8.14 -1.07 -2.26
CA VAL A 28 -6.81 -1.66 -2.11
C VAL A 28 -6.72 -2.38 -0.76
N VAL A 29 -7.14 -1.72 0.32
CA VAL A 29 -7.05 -2.29 1.67
C VAL A 29 -7.97 -3.49 1.85
N GLU A 30 -9.17 -3.49 1.27
CA GLU A 30 -10.07 -4.65 1.26
C GLU A 30 -9.41 -5.88 0.61
N ARG A 31 -8.77 -5.69 -0.56
CA ARG A 31 -8.06 -6.79 -1.24
C ARG A 31 -6.84 -7.28 -0.46
N VAL A 32 -6.11 -6.37 0.19
CA VAL A 32 -4.99 -6.73 1.08
C VAL A 32 -5.50 -7.51 2.29
N ALA A 33 -6.60 -7.09 2.92
CA ALA A 33 -7.22 -7.81 4.04
C ALA A 33 -7.62 -9.23 3.66
N HIS A 34 -8.27 -9.39 2.50
CA HIS A 34 -8.60 -10.71 1.97
C HIS A 34 -7.35 -11.57 1.72
N LYS A 35 -6.27 -10.98 1.17
CA LYS A 35 -5.00 -11.70 0.93
C LYS A 35 -4.31 -12.14 2.24
N LEU A 36 -4.46 -11.35 3.30
CA LEU A 36 -3.92 -11.62 4.63
C LEU A 36 -4.85 -12.44 5.53
N ASN A 37 -6.04 -12.82 5.05
CA ASN A 37 -7.10 -13.46 5.84
C ASN A 37 -7.49 -12.66 7.09
N LEU A 38 -7.60 -11.33 6.94
CA LEU A 38 -8.07 -10.43 8.00
C LEU A 38 -9.55 -10.11 7.79
N ASP A 39 -10.36 -10.27 8.84
CA ASP A 39 -11.80 -9.99 8.80
C ASP A 39 -12.14 -8.50 8.69
N ASP A 40 -11.22 -7.63 9.10
CA ASP A 40 -11.45 -6.20 9.20
C ASP A 40 -10.35 -5.41 8.46
N PRO A 41 -10.67 -4.81 7.29
CA PRO A 41 -9.72 -4.02 6.52
C PRO A 41 -9.23 -2.77 7.27
N SER A 42 -9.99 -2.24 8.24
CA SER A 42 -9.58 -1.05 8.98
C SER A 42 -8.33 -1.25 9.86
N LYS A 43 -7.95 -2.52 10.10
CA LYS A 43 -6.72 -2.89 10.82
C LYS A 43 -5.45 -2.70 9.99
N ILE A 44 -5.58 -2.42 8.70
CA ILE A 44 -4.46 -2.24 7.78
C ILE A 44 -4.23 -0.75 7.53
N ARG A 45 -2.95 -0.36 7.59
CA ARG A 45 -2.53 1.01 7.25
C ARG A 45 -1.35 0.98 6.29
N LEU A 46 -1.53 1.59 5.12
CA LEU A 46 -0.50 1.63 4.08
C LEU A 46 0.39 2.86 4.23
N THR A 47 1.68 2.69 3.96
CA THR A 47 2.66 3.77 3.87
C THR A 47 3.14 3.89 2.42
N PRO A 48 3.38 5.09 1.89
CA PRO A 48 4.07 5.23 0.61
C PRO A 48 5.46 4.60 0.67
N HIS A 49 5.93 4.08 -0.45
CA HIS A 49 7.30 3.61 -0.57
C HIS A 49 8.21 4.75 -1.05
N ASN A 50 9.47 4.77 -0.63
CA ASN A 50 10.52 5.56 -1.27
C ASN A 50 11.37 4.64 -2.15
N CYS A 51 11.26 4.76 -3.47
CA CYS A 51 11.97 3.90 -4.41
C CYS A 51 13.50 4.08 -4.38
N TYR A 52 14.00 5.25 -3.97
CA TYR A 52 15.43 5.52 -3.91
C TYR A 52 16.10 4.85 -2.72
N SER A 53 15.49 4.97 -1.53
CA SER A 53 16.04 4.37 -0.29
C SER A 53 15.54 2.95 -0.04
N GLN A 54 14.53 2.50 -0.81
CA GLN A 54 13.76 1.28 -0.58
C GLN A 54 13.19 1.18 0.84
N GLN A 55 12.89 2.32 1.47
CA GLN A 55 12.29 2.39 2.80
C GLN A 55 10.83 2.88 2.71
N PRO A 56 9.95 2.45 3.62
CA PRO A 56 8.65 3.08 3.77
C PRO A 56 8.80 4.54 4.22
N LYS A 57 7.95 5.44 3.70
CA LYS A 57 7.86 6.80 4.26
C LYS A 57 7.24 6.72 5.66
N PRO A 58 7.70 7.52 6.63
CA PRO A 58 7.26 7.44 8.03
C PRO A 58 5.77 7.79 8.21
N ASN A 59 5.23 8.62 7.32
CA ASN A 59 3.84 9.05 7.40
C ASN A 59 2.94 8.10 6.60
N PRO A 60 1.91 7.49 7.22
CA PRO A 60 0.94 6.68 6.51
C PRO A 60 0.14 7.51 5.51
N ILE A 61 -0.38 6.84 4.48
CA ILE A 61 -1.30 7.46 3.53
C ILE A 61 -2.57 7.87 4.30
N LYS A 62 -2.97 9.14 4.19
CA LYS A 62 -4.21 9.63 4.80
C LYS A 62 -5.41 8.90 4.19
N TYR A 63 -6.31 8.47 5.06
CA TYR A 63 -7.55 7.80 4.68
C TYR A 63 -8.43 8.73 3.82
N ARG A 64 -9.05 8.17 2.76
CA ARG A 64 -10.02 8.77 1.83
C ARG A 64 -9.46 9.52 0.60
N ALA A 65 -10.09 9.22 -0.55
CA ALA A 65 -10.02 9.89 -1.85
C ALA A 65 -8.74 9.78 -2.70
N LYS A 66 -7.73 9.01 -2.29
CA LYS A 66 -6.60 8.70 -3.18
C LYS A 66 -6.91 7.50 -4.07
N HIS A 67 -6.60 7.62 -5.35
CA HIS A 67 -6.56 6.46 -6.24
C HIS A 67 -5.17 5.82 -6.21
N LEU A 68 -5.08 4.56 -6.60
CA LEU A 68 -3.83 3.80 -6.60
C LEU A 68 -2.64 4.55 -7.25
N PRO A 69 -2.80 5.24 -8.40
CA PRO A 69 -1.72 6.05 -8.97
C PRO A 69 -1.16 7.10 -8.01
N ASP A 70 -2.02 7.78 -7.25
CA ASP A 70 -1.61 8.83 -6.28
C ASP A 70 -0.90 8.24 -5.06
N MET A 71 -1.14 6.96 -4.75
CA MET A 71 -0.47 6.23 -3.67
C MET A 71 0.91 5.72 -4.09
N LEU A 72 1.06 5.38 -5.37
CA LEU A 72 2.32 4.92 -5.97
C LEU A 72 3.20 6.09 -6.42
N ALA A 73 2.62 7.29 -6.58
CA ALA A 73 3.36 8.48 -6.97
C ALA A 73 4.45 8.83 -5.95
N HIS A 74 5.69 8.87 -6.42
CA HIS A 74 6.79 9.44 -5.66
C HIS A 74 6.79 10.96 -5.91
N TYR A 75 6.22 11.71 -4.97
CA TYR A 75 6.54 13.13 -4.86
C TYR A 75 7.91 13.22 -4.19
N ASP A 76 8.92 13.63 -4.96
CA ASP A 76 10.16 14.21 -4.45
C ASP A 76 9.75 15.48 -3.69
N GLN A 77 9.75 15.39 -2.36
CA GLN A 77 9.54 16.52 -1.46
C GLN A 77 10.75 16.64 -0.56
#